data_AF-K1S7V0-F1
#
_entry.id   AF-K1S7V0-F1
#
_cell.length_a   1.000
_cell.length_b   1.000
_cell.length_c   1.000
_cell.angle_alpha   90.00
_cell.angle_beta   90.00
_cell.angle_gamma   90.00
#
_symmetry.space_group_name_H-M   'P 1'
#
loop_
_entity.id
_entity.type
_entity.pdbx_description
1 polymer ?
#
loop_
_entity_poly.entity_id
_entity_poly.type
_entity_poly.pdbx_seq_one_letter_code
_entity_poly.pdbx_strand_id
1 'polypeptide(L)' 'MRKTRSSIVFLGAILARTGRARISFPGGCEIGSRPIDLHLNSLREMGADIREKHGYLECCVPNGLCGTKITLSFP' A
#
# COMPACT_ATOMS: atom_id res chain seq x y z
N MET A 1 -20.44 -1.89 -6.05
CA MET A 1 -19.17 -2.09 -6.77
C MET A 1 -18.25 -2.96 -5.92
N ARG A 2 -18.00 -4.20 -6.35
CA ARG A 2 -17.21 -5.20 -5.58
C ARG A 2 -15.74 -4.78 -5.62
N LYS A 3 -15.21 -4.20 -4.54
CA LYS A 3 -13.81 -3.76 -4.46
C LYS A 3 -12.91 -5.01 -4.32
N THR A 4 -12.25 -5.40 -5.41
CA THR A 4 -11.32 -6.54 -5.41
C THR A 4 -10.12 -6.25 -4.52
N ARG A 5 -9.89 -7.07 -3.49
CA ARG A 5 -8.76 -6.90 -2.55
C ARG A 5 -7.40 -6.97 -3.22
N SER A 6 -7.28 -7.76 -4.29
CA SER A 6 -6.06 -7.92 -5.08
C SER A 6 -5.62 -6.63 -5.78
N SER A 7 -6.47 -5.60 -5.85
CA SER A 7 -6.08 -4.30 -6.41
C SER A 7 -4.89 -3.65 -5.70
N ILE A 8 -4.61 -4.01 -4.44
CA ILE A 8 -3.48 -3.49 -3.66
C ILE A 8 -2.12 -3.74 -4.33
N VAL A 9 -1.98 -4.77 -5.18
CA VAL A 9 -0.72 -5.08 -5.88
C VAL A 9 -0.30 -3.96 -6.84
N PHE A 10 -1.25 -3.17 -7.33
CA PHE A 10 -0.96 -2.04 -8.21
C PHE A 10 -0.33 -0.86 -7.46
N LEU A 11 -0.47 -0.78 -6.13
CA LEU A 11 0.04 0.34 -5.34
C LEU A 11 1.54 0.53 -5.55
N GLY A 12 2.33 -0.54 -5.44
CA GLY A 12 3.79 -0.46 -5.64
C GLY A 12 4.17 -0.01 -7.05
N ALA A 13 3.57 -0.62 -8.07
CA ALA A 13 3.86 -0.30 -9.48
C ALA A 13 3.46 1.14 -9.86
N ILE A 14 2.31 1.61 -9.39
CA ILE A 14 1.86 2.99 -9.62
C ILE A 14 2.81 3.94 -8.88
N LEU A 15 3.04 3.72 -7.60
CA LEU A 15 3.84 4.63 -6.77
C LEU A 15 5.29 4.73 -7.28
N ALA A 16 5.90 3.62 -7.69
CA ALA A 16 7.24 3.61 -8.28
C ALA A 16 7.32 4.39 -9.61
N ARG A 17 6.28 4.31 -10.45
CA ARG A 17 6.26 4.93 -11.77
C ARG A 17 5.86 6.40 -11.75
N THR A 18 4.84 6.75 -10.97
CA THR A 18 4.20 8.08 -11.01
C THR A 18 4.55 8.95 -9.82
N GLY A 19 5.18 8.38 -8.78
CA GLY A 19 5.48 9.07 -7.53
C GLY A 19 4.26 9.34 -6.64
N ARG A 20 3.04 9.04 -7.09
CA ARG A 20 1.78 9.29 -6.37
C ARG A 20 0.74 8.23 -6.69
N ALA A 21 0.02 7.76 -5.68
CA ALA A 21 -1.07 6.81 -5.86
C ALA A 21 -2.25 7.16 -4.94
N ARG A 22 -3.47 6.92 -5.43
CA ARG A 22 -4.68 6.92 -4.61
C ARG A 22 -5.44 5.63 -4.88
N ILE A 23 -5.61 4.80 -3.86
CA ILE A 23 -6.31 3.51 -3.97
C ILE A 23 -7.33 3.37 -2.85
N SER A 24 -8.45 2.69 -3.11
CA SER A 24 -9.41 2.38 -2.05
C SER A 24 -8.83 1.38 -1.05
N PHE A 25 -9.06 1.62 0.24
CA PHE A 25 -8.67 0.68 1.28
C PHE A 25 -9.37 -0.69 1.06
N PRO A 26 -8.63 -1.82 1.09
CA PRO A 26 -9.22 -3.14 0.92
C PRO A 26 -10.21 -3.42 2.06
N GLY A 27 -11.46 -3.70 1.72
CA GLY A 27 -12.48 -4.05 2.71
C GLY A 27 -12.24 -5.42 3.36
N GLY A 28 -13.18 -5.79 4.24
CA GLY A 28 -13.20 -7.11 4.89
C GLY A 28 -13.30 -8.27 3.90
N CYS A 29 -12.92 -9.46 4.36
CA CYS A 29 -13.15 -10.71 3.64
C CYS A 29 -13.78 -11.75 4.56
N GLU A 30 -14.70 -12.54 4.01
CA GLU A 30 -15.39 -13.64 4.71
C GLU A 30 -14.44 -14.73 5.25
N ILE A 31 -13.26 -14.92 4.65
CA ILE A 31 -12.27 -15.92 5.07
C ILE A 31 -11.57 -15.51 6.38
N GLY A 32 -11.56 -14.22 6.73
CA GLY A 32 -10.92 -13.70 7.93
C GLY A 32 -10.15 -12.41 7.72
N SER A 33 -9.47 -11.97 8.78
CA SER A 33 -8.63 -10.78 8.78
C SER A 33 -7.42 -11.00 7.88
N ARG A 34 -7.26 -10.11 6.91
CA ARG A 34 -6.10 -10.08 6.01
C ARG A 34 -5.65 -8.63 5.94
N PRO A 35 -4.85 -8.17 6.92
CA PRO A 35 -4.36 -6.81 6.93
C PRO A 35 -3.39 -6.60 5.76
N ILE A 36 -3.13 -5.32 5.45
CA ILE A 36 -2.20 -4.90 4.40
C ILE A 36 -1.00 -4.13 4.98
N ASP A 37 -0.83 -4.20 6.30
CA ASP A 37 0.23 -3.57 7.07
C ASP A 37 1.62 -3.89 6.52
N LEU A 38 1.89 -5.14 6.11
CA LEU A 38 3.16 -5.50 5.47
C LEU A 38 3.43 -4.66 4.21
N HIS A 39 2.42 -4.44 3.37
CA HIS A 39 2.57 -3.58 2.18
C HIS A 39 2.83 -2.12 2.57
N LEU A 40 2.08 -1.60 3.55
CA LEU A 40 2.17 -0.19 3.94
C LEU A 40 3.49 0.11 4.64
N ASN A 41 3.92 -0.76 5.56
CA ASN A 41 5.17 -0.60 6.31
C ASN A 41 6.37 -0.70 5.37
N SER A 42 6.39 -1.70 4.49
CA SER A 42 7.41 -1.86 3.45
C SER A 42 7.56 -0.59 2.61
N LEU A 43 6.45 -0.02 2.12
CA LEU A 43 6.49 1.18 1.29
C LEU A 43 6.93 2.42 2.09
N ARG A 44 6.53 2.54 3.37
CA ARG A 44 7.01 3.62 4.25
C ARG A 44 8.51 3.53 4.49
N GLU A 45 9.05 2.34 4.73
CA GLU A 45 10.49 2.11 4.86
C GLU A 45 11.26 2.47 3.59
N MET A 46 10.62 2.32 2.42
CA MET A 46 11.15 2.77 1.12
C MET A 46 10.96 4.28 0.87
N GLY A 47 10.40 5.03 1.82
CA GLY A 47 10.24 6.49 1.74
C GLY A 47 8.87 6.99 1.28
N ALA A 48 7.84 6.14 1.26
CA ALA A 48 6.48 6.58 0.97
C ALA A 48 5.81 7.28 2.17
N ASP A 49 5.24 8.46 1.94
CA ASP A 49 4.22 9.03 2.82
C ASP A 49 2.87 8.44 2.45
N ILE A 50 2.21 7.79 3.41
CA ILE A 50 0.95 7.07 3.23
C ILE A 50 -0.04 7.54 4.29
N ARG A 51 -1.13 8.15 3.85
CA ARG A 51 -2.22 8.66 4.69
C ARG A 51 -3.52 7.97 4.35
N GLU A 52 -4.25 7.56 5.39
CA GLU A 52 -5.59 7.01 5.23
C GLU A 52 -6.63 8.12 5.40
N LYS A 53 -7.50 8.31 4.40
CA LYS A 53 -8.53 9.34 4.43
C LYS A 53 -9.81 8.83 3.76
N HIS A 54 -10.92 8.83 4.49
CA HIS A 54 -12.25 8.43 4.00
C HIS A 54 -12.27 7.08 3.25
N GLY A 55 -11.54 6.07 3.74
CA GLY A 55 -11.47 4.74 3.11
C GLY A 55 -10.61 4.68 1.83
N TYR A 56 -9.74 5.66 1.63
CA TYR A 56 -8.70 5.68 0.61
C TYR A 56 -7.32 5.78 1.26
N LEU A 57 -6.34 5.18 0.60
CA LEU A 57 -4.93 5.40 0.85
C LEU A 57 -4.43 6.45 -0.15
N GLU A 58 -3.95 7.57 0.37
CA GLU A 58 -3.26 8.62 -0.39
C GLU A 58 -1.76 8.45 -0.14
N CYS A 59 -1.02 8.18 -1.22
CA CYS A 59 0.41 7.83 -1.16
C CYS A 59 1.23 8.78 -2.04
N CYS A 60 2.38 9.23 -1.54
CA CYS A 60 3.35 9.97 -2.35
C CYS A 60 4.80 9.63 -1.98
N VAL A 61 5.68 9.72 -2.97
CA VAL A 61 7.14 9.53 -2.84
C VAL A 61 7.84 10.70 -3.55
N PRO A 62 8.01 11.86 -2.89
CA PRO A 62 8.52 13.06 -3.55
C PRO A 62 9.93 12.88 -4.14
N ASN A 63 10.75 12.01 -3.53
CA ASN A 63 12.11 11.71 -3.96
C ASN A 63 12.21 10.34 -4.67
N GLY A 64 11.08 9.75 -5.06
CA GLY A 64 11.03 8.36 -5.52
C GLY A 64 11.11 7.35 -4.37
N LEU A 65 10.92 6.07 -4.71
CA LEU A 65 11.14 4.97 -3.77
C LEU A 65 12.63 4.65 -3.68
N CYS A 66 13.12 4.49 -2.45
CA CYS A 66 14.49 4.12 -2.16
C CYS A 66 14.60 2.61 -1.87
N GLY A 67 15.66 1.98 -2.38
CA GLY A 67 15.98 0.60 -2.02
C GLY A 67 16.33 0.50 -0.53
N THR A 68 15.77 -0.50 0.16
CA THR A 68 16.01 -0.74 1.59
C THR A 68 15.88 -2.22 1.93
N LYS A 69 16.39 -2.61 3.11
CA LYS A 69 16.25 -3.97 3.63
C LYS A 69 14.96 -4.07 4.44
N ILE A 70 13.96 -4.76 3.90
CA ILE A 70 12.65 -4.95 4.54
C ILE A 70 12.64 -6.31 5.25
N THR A 71 12.25 -6.33 6.52
CA THR A 71 12.00 -7.56 7.26
C THR A 71 10.51 -7.82 7.31
N LEU A 72 10.05 -8.92 6.72
CA LEU A 72 8.65 -9.33 6.79
C LEU A 72 8.41 -10.09 8.08
N SER A 73 7.47 -9.61 8.89
CA SER A 73 7.15 -10.18 10.20
C SER A 73 6.26 -11.43 10.14
N PHE A 74 5.94 -11.92 8.95
CA PHE A 74 5.05 -13.06 8.70
C PHE A 74 5.61 -13.94 7.56
N PRO A 75 5.40 -15.28 7.53
CA PRO A 75 4.58 -16.07 8.45
C PRO A 75 5.00 -15.96 9.91
#